data_AF-A0A2D6A379-F1
#
_entry.id   AF-A0A2D6A379-F1
#
_cell.length_a   1.000
_cell.length_b   1.000
_cell.length_c   1.000
_cell.angle_alpha   90.00
_cell.angle_beta   90.00
_cell.angle_gamma   90.00
#
_symmetry.space_group_name_H-M   'P 1'
#
loop_
_entity.id
_entity.type
_entity.pdbx_description
1 polymer ?
#
loop_
_entity_poly.entity_id
_entity_poly.type
_entity_poly.pdbx_seq_one_letter_code
_entity_poly.pdbx_strand_id
1 'polypeptide(L)'
;IPLLAEYFRKELVPVHGKDVDGIDREVLVAFSGYDWPGNVRELKNAVESMIVRARGNILTVLDLPPELSPTPRSDNDPWSFLAGKNAAEVDKNHLRATLEMFGGNRSRCAQAMGVSERTLYRKIHEYGLENEGK
;
A
#
# COMPACT_ATOMS: atom_id res chain seq x y z
N ILE A 1 -4.97 13.49 11.23
CA ILE A 1 -4.21 13.27 9.98
C ILE A 1 -3.67 14.56 9.35
N PRO A 2 -4.45 15.66 9.19
CA PRO A 2 -3.97 16.89 8.55
C PRO A 2 -2.70 17.51 9.15
N LEU A 3 -2.63 17.62 10.49
CA LEU A 3 -1.45 18.12 11.21
C LEU A 3 -0.18 17.31 10.93
N LEU A 4 -0.32 15.98 10.81
CA LEU A 4 0.79 15.06 10.62
C LEU A 4 1.26 15.06 9.16
N ALA A 5 0.34 15.20 8.21
CA ALA A 5 0.65 15.39 6.79
C ALA A 5 1.45 16.70 6.57
N GLU A 6 1.03 17.79 7.20
CA GLU A 6 1.77 19.06 7.15
C GLU A 6 3.15 18.99 7.82
N TYR A 7 3.27 18.25 8.92
CA TYR A 7 4.56 17.99 9.55
C TYR A 7 5.53 17.31 8.57
N PHE A 8 5.09 16.23 7.90
CA PHE A 8 5.92 15.54 6.91
C PHE A 8 6.23 16.38 5.69
N ARG A 9 5.29 17.20 5.21
CA ARG A 9 5.57 18.12 4.11
C ARG A 9 6.73 19.05 4.46
N LYS A 10 6.67 19.71 5.62
CA LYS A 10 7.73 20.62 6.07
C LYS A 10 9.08 19.92 6.27
N GLU A 11 9.06 18.66 6.71
CA GLU A 11 10.26 17.84 6.87
C GLU A 11 10.88 17.47 5.51
N LEU A 12 10.07 17.10 4.52
CA LEU A 12 10.51 16.46 3.28
C LEU A 12 10.76 17.43 2.12
N VAL A 13 10.09 18.59 2.08
CA VAL A 13 10.27 19.59 1.02
C VAL A 13 11.73 20.06 0.88
N PRO A 14 12.45 20.40 1.97
CA PRO A 14 13.87 20.77 1.88
C PRO A 14 14.77 19.61 1.41
N VAL A 15 14.44 18.38 1.80
CA VAL A 15 15.21 17.17 1.45
C VAL A 15 15.16 16.90 -0.05
N HIS A 16 14.01 17.13 -0.67
CA HIS A 16 13.78 16.87 -2.09
C HIS A 16 14.00 18.09 -3.00
N GLY A 17 14.39 19.24 -2.43
CA GLY A 17 14.66 20.46 -3.19
C GLY A 17 13.45 20.98 -3.98
N LYS A 18 12.24 20.71 -3.49
CA LYS A 18 10.98 21.15 -4.09
C LYS A 18 10.51 22.43 -3.42
N ASP A 19 9.59 23.13 -4.07
CA ASP A 19 8.94 24.32 -3.52
C ASP A 19 7.44 24.07 -3.35
N VAL A 20 7.11 23.17 -2.42
CA VAL A 20 5.71 22.82 -2.10
C VAL A 20 5.33 23.51 -0.80
N ASP A 21 4.38 24.43 -0.85
CA ASP A 21 3.96 25.30 0.25
C ASP A 21 2.68 24.82 0.97
N GLY A 22 1.91 23.93 0.35
CA GLY A 22 0.64 23.47 0.91
C GLY A 22 0.11 22.14 0.37
N ILE A 23 -0.98 21.68 0.99
CA ILE A 23 -1.71 20.47 0.62
C ILE A 23 -3.17 20.86 0.34
N ASP A 24 -3.70 20.40 -0.80
CA ASP A 24 -5.11 20.62 -1.16
C ASP A 24 -6.05 19.97 -0.15
N ARG A 25 -7.20 20.61 0.10
CA ARG A 25 -8.26 20.07 0.95
C ARG A 25 -8.73 18.70 0.49
N GLU A 26 -8.82 18.44 -0.81
CA GLU A 26 -9.27 17.14 -1.32
C GLU A 26 -8.29 16.01 -0.97
N VAL A 27 -6.99 16.29 -0.97
CA VAL A 27 -5.95 15.35 -0.50
C VAL A 27 -6.12 15.08 1.00
N LEU A 28 -6.39 16.10 1.80
CA LEU A 28 -6.62 15.93 3.24
C LEU A 28 -7.87 15.08 3.53
N VAL A 29 -8.91 15.19 2.70
CA VAL A 29 -10.10 14.33 2.77
C VAL A 29 -9.73 12.89 2.43
N ALA A 30 -9.01 12.66 1.33
CA ALA A 30 -8.54 11.32 0.93
C ALA A 30 -7.67 10.69 2.04
N PHE A 31 -6.76 11.46 2.61
CA PHE A 31 -5.93 11.01 3.73
C PHE A 31 -6.74 10.69 4.98
N SER A 32 -7.79 11.45 5.26
CA SER A 32 -8.62 11.21 6.45
C SER A 32 -9.58 10.03 6.29
N GLY A 33 -9.92 9.66 5.06
CA GLY A 33 -10.78 8.52 4.73
C GLY A 33 -10.05 7.19 4.55
N TYR A 34 -8.71 7.18 4.63
CA TYR A 34 -7.91 5.97 4.52
C TYR A 34 -7.51 5.44 5.91
N ASP A 35 -7.51 4.13 6.10
CA ASP A 35 -7.31 3.48 7.41
C ASP A 35 -5.84 3.40 7.86
N TRP A 36 -4.88 3.72 6.98
CA TRP A 36 -3.43 3.70 7.24
C TRP A 36 -2.94 2.44 7.97
N PRO A 37 -3.13 1.25 7.39
CA PRO A 37 -2.73 -0.02 8.01
C PRO A 37 -1.22 -0.10 8.32
N GLY A 38 -0.39 0.65 7.59
CA GLY A 38 1.06 0.79 7.79
C GLY A 38 1.49 1.88 8.80
N ASN A 39 0.53 2.47 9.53
CA ASN A 39 0.74 3.56 10.48
C ASN A 39 1.34 4.83 9.84
N VAL A 40 1.96 5.66 10.69
CA VAL A 40 2.60 6.95 10.38
C VAL A 40 3.67 6.87 9.26
N ARG A 41 4.32 5.71 9.08
CA ARG A 41 5.31 5.53 7.98
C ARG A 41 4.65 5.53 6.62
N GLU A 42 3.47 4.92 6.48
CA GLU A 42 2.74 4.89 5.22
C GLU A 42 2.30 6.30 4.81
N LEU A 43 1.83 7.10 5.77
CA LEU A 43 1.53 8.52 5.57
C LEU A 43 2.76 9.32 5.13
N LYS A 44 3.91 9.08 5.78
CA LYS A 44 5.18 9.74 5.39
C LYS A 44 5.57 9.40 3.96
N ASN A 45 5.53 8.12 3.59
CA ASN A 45 5.87 7.66 2.24
C ASN A 45 4.90 8.20 1.18
N ALA A 46 3.61 8.29 1.51
CA ALA A 46 2.61 8.90 0.64
C ALA A 46 2.91 10.39 0.40
N VAL A 47 3.15 11.16 1.46
CA VAL A 47 3.51 12.59 1.36
C VAL A 47 4.82 12.78 0.58
N GLU A 48 5.83 11.97 0.85
CA GLU A 48 7.11 11.98 0.13
C GLU A 48 6.91 11.74 -1.37
N SER A 49 6.15 10.70 -1.71
CA SER A 49 5.81 10.36 -3.08
C SER A 49 5.09 11.49 -3.80
N MET A 50 4.16 12.17 -3.11
CA MET A 50 3.46 13.34 -3.65
C MET A 50 4.42 14.50 -3.92
N ILE A 51 5.35 14.80 -3.00
CA ILE A 51 6.34 15.88 -3.17
C ILE A 51 7.25 15.63 -4.37
N VAL A 52 7.71 14.39 -4.56
CA VAL A 52 8.56 14.02 -5.71
C VAL A 52 7.80 14.24 -7.03
N ARG A 53 6.52 13.87 -7.07
CA ARG A 53 5.64 14.00 -8.25
C ARG A 53 5.11 15.41 -8.47
N ALA A 54 5.07 16.23 -7.43
CA ALA A 54 4.50 17.57 -7.45
C ALA A 54 5.09 18.41 -8.59
N ARG A 55 4.18 18.93 -9.41
CA ARG A 55 4.49 19.85 -10.52
C ARG A 55 4.30 21.31 -10.14
N GLY A 56 3.54 21.58 -9.09
CA GLY A 56 3.30 22.91 -8.55
C GLY A 56 3.70 23.01 -7.07
N ASN A 57 3.31 24.13 -6.46
CA ASN A 57 3.56 24.40 -5.05
C ASN A 57 2.52 23.77 -4.11
N ILE A 58 1.38 23.32 -4.63
CA ILE A 58 0.33 22.68 -3.83
C ILE A 58 0.27 21.20 -4.20
N LEU A 59 0.25 20.32 -3.19
CA LEU A 59 -0.03 18.89 -3.38
C LEU A 59 -1.51 18.70 -3.69
N THR A 60 -1.82 18.20 -4.87
CA THR A 60 -3.19 18.00 -5.35
C THR A 60 -3.54 16.52 -5.43
N VAL A 61 -4.81 16.21 -5.70
CA VAL A 61 -5.25 14.82 -5.92
C VAL A 61 -4.58 14.14 -7.11
N LEU A 62 -4.03 14.91 -8.05
CA LEU A 62 -3.27 14.40 -9.19
C LEU A 62 -1.89 13.86 -8.78
N ASP A 63 -1.39 14.30 -7.63
CA ASP A 63 -0.11 13.88 -7.08
C ASP A 63 -0.26 12.67 -6.15
N LEU A 64 -1.51 12.33 -5.76
CA LEU A 64 -1.81 11.23 -4.84
C LEU A 64 -1.25 9.91 -5.38
N PRO A 65 -0.68 9.07 -4.49
CA PRO A 65 -0.43 7.68 -4.80
C PRO A 65 -1.73 7.00 -5.27
N PRO A 66 -1.67 6.11 -6.27
CA PRO A 66 -2.84 5.44 -6.81
C PRO A 66 -3.63 4.64 -5.75
N GLU A 67 -2.97 4.22 -4.67
CA GLU A 67 -3.59 3.54 -3.52
C GLU A 67 -4.55 4.43 -2.74
N LEU A 68 -4.35 5.75 -2.82
CA LEU A 68 -5.13 6.79 -2.13
C LEU A 68 -6.04 7.57 -3.09
N SER A 69 -6.00 7.26 -4.39
CA SER A 69 -6.87 7.89 -5.38
C SER A 69 -8.31 7.38 -5.22
N PRO A 70 -9.32 8.27 -5.15
CA PRO A 70 -10.72 7.89 -5.03
C PRO A 70 -11.30 7.28 -6.33
N THR A 71 -10.52 7.17 -7.40
CA THR A 71 -10.95 6.45 -8.62
C THR A 71 -11.15 4.97 -8.30
N PRO A 72 -12.28 4.36 -8.71
CA PRO A 72 -12.48 2.93 -8.54
C PRO A 72 -11.30 2.19 -9.19
N ARG A 73 -10.62 1.38 -8.38
CA ARG A 73 -9.46 0.57 -8.77
C ARG A 73 -9.78 -0.15 -10.07
N SER A 74 -9.17 0.30 -11.18
CA SER A 74 -9.02 -0.55 -12.35
C SER A 74 -7.74 -1.34 -12.12
N ASP A 75 -7.90 -2.56 -11.63
CA ASP A 75 -6.87 -3.57 -11.37
C ASP A 75 -6.13 -4.02 -12.66
N ASN A 76 -5.42 -3.11 -13.35
CA ASN A 76 -4.75 -3.42 -14.62
C ASN A 76 -3.27 -3.00 -14.71
N ASP A 77 -2.61 -2.67 -13.60
CA ASP A 77 -1.14 -2.65 -13.56
C ASP A 77 -0.61 -3.90 -12.83
N PRO A 78 -0.10 -4.92 -13.55
CA PRO A 78 0.46 -6.13 -12.96
C PRO A 78 1.59 -5.89 -11.96
N TRP A 79 2.26 -4.72 -12.03
CA TRP A 79 3.39 -4.36 -11.18
C TRP A 79 2.99 -3.50 -9.97
N SER A 80 1.78 -2.95 -9.94
CA SER A 80 1.26 -2.19 -8.79
C SER A 80 1.20 -3.03 -7.51
N PHE A 81 1.02 -4.35 -7.63
CA PHE A 81 1.10 -5.27 -6.50
C PHE A 81 2.47 -5.29 -5.82
N LEU A 82 3.54 -4.98 -6.57
CA LEU A 82 4.93 -5.06 -6.13
C LEU A 82 5.51 -3.70 -5.71
N ALA A 83 4.96 -2.58 -6.21
CA ALA A 83 5.46 -1.25 -5.90
C ALA A 83 5.27 -0.89 -4.41
N GLY A 84 6.35 -0.49 -3.74
CA GLY A 84 6.32 0.00 -2.35
C GLY A 84 6.12 -1.07 -1.26
N LYS A 85 5.88 -2.34 -1.63
CA LYS A 85 5.70 -3.45 -0.68
C LYS A 85 7.02 -4.15 -0.42
N ASN A 86 7.24 -4.54 0.84
CA ASN A 86 8.35 -5.43 1.17
C ASN A 86 8.06 -6.86 0.70
N ALA A 87 9.11 -7.68 0.54
CA ALA A 87 8.97 -9.07 0.09
C ALA A 87 7.99 -9.89 0.94
N ALA A 88 7.87 -9.61 2.24
CA ALA A 88 6.94 -10.32 3.13
C ALA A 88 5.47 -9.99 2.84
N GLU A 89 5.15 -8.76 2.45
CA GLU A 89 3.79 -8.33 2.08
C GLU A 89 3.37 -8.86 0.72
N VAL A 90 4.30 -8.91 -0.23
CA VAL A 90 4.10 -9.56 -1.54
C VAL A 90 3.79 -11.03 -1.32
N ASP A 91 4.59 -11.72 -0.50
CA ASP A 91 4.41 -13.12 -0.15
C ASP A 91 3.07 -13.39 0.56
N LYS A 92 2.72 -12.55 1.55
CA LYS A 92 1.46 -12.69 2.30
C LYS A 92 0.24 -12.54 1.41
N ASN A 93 0.24 -11.53 0.54
CA ASN A 93 -0.88 -11.28 -0.34
C ASN A 93 -0.98 -12.33 -1.45
N HIS A 94 0.14 -12.82 -1.97
CA HIS A 94 0.17 -13.92 -2.93
C HIS A 94 -0.40 -15.20 -2.31
N LEU A 95 -0.02 -15.50 -1.06
CA LEU A 95 -0.57 -16.61 -0.29
C LEU A 95 -2.08 -16.48 -0.06
N ARG A 96 -2.55 -15.28 0.32
CA ARG A 96 -3.99 -15.01 0.51
C ARG A 96 -4.78 -15.23 -0.79
N ALA A 97 -4.36 -14.59 -1.89
CA ALA A 97 -5.04 -14.71 -3.17
C ALA A 97 -5.09 -16.16 -3.66
N THR A 98 -4.01 -16.92 -3.42
CA THR A 98 -3.99 -18.36 -3.74
C THR A 98 -4.98 -19.14 -2.87
N LEU A 99 -5.05 -18.86 -1.56
CA LEU A 99 -6.01 -19.51 -0.65
C LEU A 99 -7.46 -19.21 -1.05
N GLU A 100 -7.78 -17.98 -1.43
CA GLU A 100 -9.11 -17.59 -1.93
C GLU A 100 -9.43 -18.30 -3.25
N MET A 101 -8.51 -18.31 -4.21
CA MET A 101 -8.69 -18.94 -5.52
C MET A 101 -9.00 -20.43 -5.42
N PHE A 102 -8.38 -21.13 -4.47
CA PHE A 102 -8.56 -22.57 -4.26
C PHE A 102 -9.48 -22.92 -3.08
N GLY A 103 -10.24 -21.95 -2.54
CA GLY A 103 -11.21 -22.17 -1.46
C GLY A 103 -10.61 -22.84 -0.23
N GLY A 104 -9.43 -22.37 0.21
CA GLY A 104 -8.73 -22.90 1.37
C GLY A 104 -8.08 -24.28 1.17
N ASN A 105 -8.07 -24.83 -0.04
CA ASN A 105 -7.41 -26.13 -0.31
C ASN A 105 -5.88 -25.99 -0.28
N ARG A 106 -5.30 -26.21 0.90
CA ARG A 106 -3.87 -26.02 1.20
C ARG A 106 -2.94 -26.84 0.30
N SER A 107 -3.31 -28.06 -0.08
CA SER A 107 -2.46 -28.89 -0.95
C SER A 107 -2.37 -28.31 -2.37
N ARG A 108 -3.51 -27.86 -2.92
CA ARG A 108 -3.54 -27.16 -4.22
C ARG A 108 -2.84 -25.81 -4.18
N CYS A 109 -2.96 -25.07 -3.09
CA CYS A 109 -2.25 -23.80 -2.90
C CYS A 109 -0.74 -23.99 -2.87
N ALA A 110 -0.24 -25.02 -2.16
CA ALA A 110 1.18 -25.35 -2.10
C ALA A 110 1.72 -25.71 -3.50
N GLN A 111 0.96 -26.50 -4.25
CA GLN A 111 1.31 -26.85 -5.63
C GLN A 111 1.34 -25.63 -6.56
N ALA A 112 0.33 -24.77 -6.48
CA ALA A 112 0.24 -23.56 -7.31
C ALA A 112 1.34 -22.54 -7.00
N MET A 113 1.75 -22.43 -5.73
CA MET A 113 2.85 -21.57 -5.30
C MET A 113 4.24 -22.20 -5.50
N GLY A 114 4.32 -23.48 -5.90
CA GLY A 114 5.58 -24.19 -6.08
C GLY A 114 6.37 -24.42 -4.78
N VAL A 115 5.69 -24.51 -3.63
CA VAL A 115 6.30 -24.72 -2.31
C VAL A 115 5.83 -26.02 -1.67
N SER A 116 6.59 -26.52 -0.69
CA SER A 116 6.14 -27.67 0.10
C SER A 116 4.92 -27.31 0.97
N GLU A 117 4.04 -28.27 1.25
CA GLU A 117 2.91 -28.07 2.16
C GLU A 117 3.37 -27.57 3.53
N ARG A 118 4.49 -28.10 4.06
CA ARG A 118 5.10 -27.65 5.32
C ARG A 118 5.48 -26.17 5.29
N THR A 119 6.03 -25.69 4.17
CA THR A 119 6.37 -24.28 3.96
C THR A 119 5.12 -23.42 3.93
N LEU A 120 4.07 -23.89 3.25
CA LEU A 120 2.79 -23.21 3.17
C LEU A 120 2.16 -23.08 4.57
N TYR A 121 2.08 -24.17 5.33
CA TYR A 121 1.55 -24.19 6.70
C TYR A 121 2.28 -23.20 7.61
N ARG A 122 3.61 -23.17 7.56
CA ARG A 122 4.41 -22.22 8.34
C ARG A 122 4.06 -20.78 7.99
N LYS A 123 3.97 -20.45 6.69
CA LYS A 123 3.62 -19.10 6.22
C LYS A 123 2.19 -18.70 6.57
N ILE A 124 1.23 -19.63 6.51
CA ILE A 124 -0.16 -19.39 6.92
C ILE A 124 -0.22 -18.98 8.39
N HIS A 125 0.50 -19.69 9.26
CA HIS A 125 0.55 -19.40 10.69
C HIS A 125 1.29 -18.09 10.99
N GLU A 126 2.45 -17.88 10.35
CA GLU A 126 3.27 -16.66 10.47
C GLU A 126 2.50 -15.39 10.06
N TYR A 127 1.62 -15.49 9.06
CA TYR A 127 0.83 -14.37 8.56
C TYR A 127 -0.60 -14.28 9.11
N GLY A 128 -1.01 -15.21 9.96
CA GLY A 128 -2.34 -15.24 10.59
C GLY A 128 -3.50 -15.52 9.62
N LEU A 129 -3.26 -16.28 8.55
CA LEU A 129 -4.24 -16.54 7.47
C LEU A 129 -5.07 -17.82 7.69
N GLU A 130 -5.23 -18.27 8.93
CA GLU A 130 -5.81 -19.59 9.25
C GLU A 130 -7.31 -19.74 8.90
N ASN A 131 -8.01 -18.62 8.73
CA ASN A 131 -9.44 -18.55 8.44
C ASN A 131 -9.79 -18.04 7.03
N GLU A 132 -8.79 -17.81 6.19
CA GLU A 132 -9.01 -17.28 4.83
C GLU A 132 -9.40 -18.43 3.87
N GLY A 133 -10.51 -18.25 3.15
CA GLY A 133 -11.04 -19.25 2.20
C GLY A 133 -11.93 -20.36 2.77
N LYS A 134 -12.61 -20.14 3.91
CA LYS A 134 -13.70 -21.02 4.40
C LYS A 134 -15.04 -20.72 3.74
#